data_AF-B1VK41-F1
#
_entry.id   AF-B1VK41-F1
#
_cell.length_a   1.000
_cell.length_b   1.000
_cell.length_c   1.000
_cell.angle_alpha   90.00
_cell.angle_beta   90.00
_cell.angle_gamma   90.00
#
_symmetry.space_group_name_H-M   'P 1'
#
loop_
_entity.id
_entity.type
_entity.pdbx_description
1 polymer ?
#
loop_
_entity_poly.entity_id
_entity_poly.type
_entity_poly.pdbx_seq_one_letter_code
_entity_poly.pdbx_strand_id
1 'polypeptide(L)'
;MGLKNKNTKVLKMCFVLLFLLGTCTASLKLSEKGQLMKSGDHDESTDEPSESSKPCCDQCECTKSIPPQCRCTDWRLNSCHSECKSCICTFTIPAHCSCTDTNDFCYEPCESGHDDDSDN
;
A
#
# COMPACT_ATOMS: atom_id res chain seq x y z
N MET A 1 8.17 54.46 25.70
CA MET A 1 9.45 53.77 25.94
C MET A 1 9.41 53.08 27.29
N GLY A 2 9.77 51.80 27.36
CA GLY A 2 10.04 51.09 28.61
C GLY A 2 9.21 49.83 28.86
N LEU A 3 9.47 48.74 28.13
CA LEU A 3 9.11 47.39 28.61
C LEU A 3 10.36 46.70 29.17
N LYS A 4 10.27 46.36 30.45
CA LYS A 4 11.34 45.84 31.32
C LYS A 4 11.81 44.46 30.86
N ASN A 5 13.13 44.31 30.76
CA ASN A 5 13.84 43.22 30.09
C ASN A 5 13.86 41.86 30.82
N LYS A 6 12.87 41.58 31.69
CA LYS A 6 12.79 40.31 32.44
C LYS A 6 11.85 39.31 31.77
N ASN A 7 10.80 39.83 31.12
CA ASN A 7 9.83 39.02 30.37
C ASN A 7 10.28 38.75 28.94
N THR A 8 11.30 39.46 28.42
CA THR A 8 11.87 39.21 27.09
C THR A 8 12.57 37.86 27.01
N LYS A 9 13.20 37.41 28.11
CA LYS A 9 13.82 36.07 28.19
C LYS A 9 12.77 34.96 28.19
N VAL A 10 11.67 35.16 28.94
CA VAL A 10 10.53 34.24 28.99
C VAL A 10 9.79 34.21 27.65
N LEU A 11 9.52 35.37 27.06
CA LEU A 11 8.89 35.50 25.74
C LEU A 11 9.75 34.84 24.65
N LYS A 12 11.08 35.07 24.67
CA LYS A 12 12.01 34.47 23.70
C LYS A 12 12.13 32.95 23.87
N MET A 13 12.03 32.44 25.11
CA MET A 13 11.99 31.00 25.40
C MET A 13 10.67 30.37 24.96
N CYS A 14 9.53 31.04 25.16
CA CYS A 14 8.24 30.62 24.61
C CYS A 14 8.24 30.62 23.07
N PHE A 15 8.84 31.61 22.42
CA PHE A 15 8.96 31.62 20.95
C PHE A 15 9.80 30.46 20.44
N VAL A 16 10.92 30.13 21.09
CA VAL A 16 11.76 28.98 20.70
C VAL A 16 11.01 27.64 20.90
N LEU A 17 10.27 27.49 21.99
CA LEU A 17 9.42 26.30 22.23
C LEU A 17 8.31 26.14 21.17
N LEU A 18 7.68 27.24 20.75
CA LEU A 18 6.67 27.23 19.69
C LEU A 18 7.27 26.87 18.32
N PHE A 19 8.51 27.28 18.03
CA PHE A 19 9.22 26.89 16.81
C PHE A 19 9.58 25.39 16.79
N LEU A 20 9.93 24.79 17.94
CA LEU A 20 10.27 23.36 18.03
C LEU A 20 9.04 22.43 17.92
N LEU A 21 7.85 22.89 18.32
CA LEU A 21 6.59 22.16 18.14
C LEU A 21 5.96 22.38 16.75
N GLY A 22 6.47 23.35 15.98
CA GLY A 22 5.91 23.79 14.70
C GLY A 22 6.49 23.13 13.45
N THR A 23 7.45 22.22 13.57
CA THR A 23 8.04 21.51 12.43
C THR A 23 7.56 20.06 12.33
N CYS A 24 6.27 19.86 12.11
CA CYS A 24 5.70 18.61 11.59
C CYS A 24 4.29 18.89 11.02
N THR A 25 4.18 19.83 10.08
CA THR A 25 3.05 19.84 9.13
C THR A 25 3.62 19.66 7.74
N ALA A 26 4.06 18.44 7.43
CA ALA A 26 4.06 18.03 6.04
C ALA A 26 2.59 18.05 5.61
N SER A 27 2.21 19.05 4.80
CA SER A 27 0.92 19.06 4.13
C SER A 27 0.88 17.84 3.21
N LEU A 28 0.23 16.76 3.62
CA LEU A 28 -0.25 15.76 2.65
C LEU A 28 -1.40 16.43 1.90
N LYS A 29 -1.07 17.10 0.80
CA LYS A 29 -2.07 17.50 -0.19
C LYS A 29 -2.62 16.22 -0.82
N LEU A 30 -3.81 15.84 -0.38
CA LEU A 30 -4.66 14.90 -1.08
C LEU A 30 -5.24 15.59 -2.33
N SER A 31 -5.06 14.92 -3.46
CA SER A 31 -5.82 14.99 -4.72
C SER A 31 -5.51 16.09 -5.75
N GLU A 32 -5.18 15.56 -6.93
CA GLU A 32 -5.60 15.95 -8.29
C GLU A 32 -4.68 16.84 -9.14
N LYS A 33 -4.18 16.19 -10.21
CA LYS A 33 -3.56 16.71 -11.46
C LYS A 33 -2.08 17.08 -11.45
N GLY A 34 -1.26 16.14 -11.97
CA GLY A 34 -0.35 16.44 -13.07
C GLY A 34 1.16 16.39 -12.80
N GLN A 35 1.83 15.55 -13.58
CA GLN A 35 3.19 15.72 -14.16
C GLN A 35 4.40 15.57 -13.23
N LEU A 36 5.13 14.45 -13.34
CA LEU A 36 6.23 14.21 -14.30
C LEU A 36 7.49 15.00 -13.93
N MET A 37 8.36 14.39 -13.11
CA MET A 37 9.82 14.47 -13.20
C MET A 37 10.45 13.24 -12.54
N LYS A 38 10.88 12.27 -13.35
CA LYS A 38 11.99 11.37 -13.00
C LYS A 38 12.83 11.20 -14.26
N SER A 39 13.81 12.09 -14.42
CA SER A 39 14.92 11.87 -15.34
C SER A 39 15.89 10.90 -14.65
N GLY A 40 15.96 9.70 -15.21
CA GLY A 40 16.88 8.66 -14.84
C GLY A 40 16.75 7.58 -15.91
N ASP A 41 17.66 7.63 -16.87
CA ASP A 41 17.82 6.70 -17.99
C ASP A 41 17.80 5.22 -17.56
N HIS A 42 17.21 4.41 -18.44
CA HIS A 42 17.46 2.96 -18.61
C HIS A 42 17.04 2.03 -17.45
N ASP A 43 15.84 1.47 -17.54
CA ASP A 43 15.62 0.15 -18.15
C ASP A 43 14.11 -0.10 -18.21
N GLU A 44 13.61 -0.24 -19.43
CA GLU A 44 12.24 -0.63 -19.75
C GLU A 44 12.06 -2.10 -19.38
N SER A 45 11.64 -2.35 -18.14
CA SER A 45 10.87 -3.53 -17.82
C SER A 45 9.42 -3.09 -17.85
N THR A 46 8.73 -3.48 -18.91
CA THR A 46 7.30 -3.33 -19.07
C THR A 46 6.62 -4.12 -17.94
N ASP A 47 6.46 -3.48 -16.78
CA ASP A 47 5.52 -3.91 -15.77
C ASP A 47 4.13 -3.61 -16.35
N GLU A 48 3.68 -4.51 -17.23
CA GLU A 48 2.29 -4.60 -17.63
C GLU A 48 1.46 -4.52 -16.34
N PRO A 49 0.65 -3.47 -16.14
CA PRO A 49 -0.25 -3.44 -15.00
C PRO A 49 -1.19 -4.61 -15.25
N SER A 50 -1.04 -5.69 -14.46
CA SER A 50 -1.80 -6.93 -14.67
C SER A 50 -3.24 -6.56 -14.98
N GLU A 51 -3.58 -6.72 -16.27
CA GLU A 51 -4.93 -6.67 -16.82
C GLU A 51 -5.84 -7.22 -15.75
N SER A 52 -6.85 -6.43 -15.32
CA SER A 52 -7.76 -6.69 -14.20
C SER A 52 -8.21 -8.15 -14.15
N SER A 53 -7.34 -9.00 -13.62
CA SER A 53 -7.50 -10.44 -13.68
C SER A 53 -8.55 -10.78 -12.64
N LYS A 54 -9.51 -11.62 -13.02
CA LYS A 54 -10.54 -12.10 -12.09
C LYS A 54 -9.88 -12.50 -10.76
N PRO A 55 -10.41 -12.07 -9.61
CA PRO A 55 -9.83 -12.43 -8.32
C PRO A 55 -9.89 -13.96 -8.15
N CYS A 56 -8.74 -14.55 -7.85
CA CYS A 56 -8.55 -15.98 -7.69
C CYS A 56 -7.65 -16.27 -6.49
N CYS A 57 -7.78 -17.47 -5.91
CA CYS A 57 -7.01 -17.90 -4.74
C CYS A 57 -6.80 -19.42 -4.75
N ASP A 58 -5.56 -19.88 -4.80
CA ASP A 58 -5.18 -21.28 -4.76
C ASP A 58 -5.14 -21.81 -3.31
N GLN A 59 -4.62 -21.00 -2.39
CA GLN A 59 -4.51 -21.34 -0.97
C GLN A 59 -5.44 -20.47 -0.13
N CYS A 60 -6.62 -21.02 0.20
CA CYS A 60 -7.59 -20.36 1.07
C CYS A 60 -7.70 -21.07 2.43
N GLU A 61 -7.53 -20.32 3.50
CA GLU A 61 -7.66 -20.82 4.88
C GLU A 61 -8.85 -20.17 5.57
N CYS A 62 -9.73 -21.00 6.17
CA CYS A 62 -10.91 -20.55 6.88
C CYS A 62 -10.95 -21.02 8.33
N THR A 63 -11.48 -20.19 9.22
CA THR A 63 -11.87 -20.62 10.57
C THR A 63 -13.07 -21.57 10.53
N LYS A 64 -13.22 -22.39 11.58
CA LYS A 64 -14.38 -23.28 11.76
C LYS A 64 -15.58 -22.59 12.44
N SER A 65 -15.72 -21.28 12.30
CA SER A 65 -16.82 -20.48 12.86
C SER A 65 -17.99 -20.36 11.88
N ILE A 66 -19.12 -19.80 12.33
CA ILE A 66 -20.27 -19.46 11.48
C ILE A 66 -20.61 -17.97 11.71
N PRO A 67 -20.43 -17.08 10.71
CA PRO A 67 -19.82 -17.34 9.40
C PRO A 67 -18.33 -17.71 9.51
N PRO A 68 -17.79 -18.44 8.52
CA PRO A 68 -16.35 -18.69 8.46
C PRO A 68 -15.62 -17.37 8.22
N GLN A 69 -14.39 -17.27 8.70
CA GLN A 69 -13.49 -16.17 8.41
C GLN A 69 -12.36 -16.75 7.56
N CYS A 70 -12.41 -16.46 6.26
CA CYS A 70 -11.56 -16.99 5.22
C CYS A 70 -10.57 -15.93 4.74
N ARG A 71 -9.32 -16.34 4.51
CA ARG A 71 -8.25 -15.51 3.96
C ARG A 71 -7.53 -16.27 2.85
N CYS A 72 -7.14 -15.56 1.80
CA CYS A 72 -6.20 -16.07 0.82
C CYS A 72 -4.76 -15.93 1.32
N THR A 73 -3.97 -17.01 1.29
CA THR A 73 -2.57 -17.01 1.72
C THR A 73 -1.59 -17.06 0.56
N ASP A 74 -2.08 -16.90 -0.67
CA ASP A 74 -1.24 -16.83 -1.86
C ASP A 74 -0.27 -15.66 -1.82
N TRP A 75 0.87 -15.88 -2.46
CA TRP A 75 1.85 -14.85 -2.77
C TRP A 75 1.81 -14.52 -4.25
N ARG A 76 1.70 -13.23 -4.55
CA ARG A 76 1.75 -12.69 -5.91
C ARG A 76 2.98 -11.79 -6.07
N LEU A 77 3.54 -11.75 -7.27
CA LEU A 77 4.67 -10.88 -7.58
C LEU A 77 4.16 -9.47 -7.84
N ASN A 78 4.81 -8.48 -7.22
CA ASN A 78 4.65 -7.03 -7.40
C ASN A 78 3.28 -6.43 -7.02
N SER A 79 2.17 -7.16 -7.08
CA SER A 79 0.82 -6.66 -6.82
C SER A 79 -0.14 -7.71 -6.25
N CYS A 80 -1.28 -7.27 -5.71
CA CYS A 80 -2.41 -8.13 -5.32
C CYS A 80 -3.56 -8.04 -6.34
N HIS A 81 -4.58 -8.89 -6.22
CA HIS A 81 -5.79 -8.80 -7.05
C HIS A 81 -6.58 -7.51 -6.80
N SER A 82 -7.38 -7.08 -7.78
CA SER A 82 -8.12 -5.80 -7.75
C SER A 82 -9.07 -5.66 -6.56
N GLU A 83 -9.73 -6.74 -6.15
CA GLU A 83 -10.64 -6.75 -5.00
C GLU A 83 -9.93 -6.73 -3.62
N CYS A 84 -8.59 -6.79 -3.59
CA CYS A 84 -7.84 -6.80 -2.33
C CYS A 84 -7.70 -5.37 -1.80
N LYS A 85 -8.34 -5.07 -0.68
CA LYS A 85 -8.27 -3.78 0.00
C LYS A 85 -6.96 -3.63 0.77
N SER A 86 -6.49 -4.71 1.37
CA SER A 86 -5.30 -4.72 2.23
C SER A 86 -4.21 -5.60 1.63
N CYS A 87 -3.40 -5.02 0.74
CA CYS A 87 -2.26 -5.70 0.13
C CYS A 87 -0.96 -5.36 0.88
N ILE A 88 -0.23 -6.38 1.33
CA ILE A 88 1.07 -6.21 2.00
C ILE A 88 2.15 -6.83 1.15
N CYS A 89 3.22 -6.07 0.89
CA CYS A 89 4.35 -6.51 0.07
C CYS A 89 5.68 -6.43 0.82
N THR A 90 6.61 -7.34 0.48
CA THR A 90 8.01 -7.25 0.91
C THR A 90 8.73 -6.10 0.21
N PHE A 91 9.71 -5.48 0.86
CA PHE A 91 10.58 -4.46 0.26
C PHE A 91 11.75 -5.05 -0.56
N THR A 92 11.51 -6.16 -1.27
CA THR A 92 12.50 -6.82 -2.13
C THR A 92 12.15 -6.66 -3.60
N ILE A 93 13.10 -6.94 -4.50
CA ILE A 93 12.89 -6.92 -5.94
C ILE A 93 13.19 -8.34 -6.47
N PRO A 94 12.20 -9.09 -6.99
CA PRO A 94 10.79 -8.72 -7.11
C PRO A 94 10.07 -8.71 -5.74
N ALA A 95 9.04 -7.88 -5.61
CA ALA A 95 8.28 -7.80 -4.37
C ALA A 95 7.32 -8.98 -4.28
N HIS A 96 7.28 -9.65 -3.13
CA HIS A 96 6.27 -10.66 -2.84
C HIS A 96 5.13 -10.00 -2.05
N CYS A 97 3.92 -10.06 -2.59
CA CYS A 97 2.72 -9.45 -2.04
C CYS A 97 1.70 -10.50 -1.62
N SER A 98 0.99 -10.26 -0.53
CA SER A 98 -0.11 -11.12 -0.06
C SER A 98 -1.30 -10.27 0.39
N CYS A 99 -2.51 -10.78 0.15
CA CYS A 99 -3.73 -10.11 0.54
C CYS A 99 -4.12 -10.51 1.97
N THR A 100 -4.30 -9.52 2.85
CA THR A 100 -4.68 -9.78 4.25
C THR A 100 -6.17 -9.62 4.54
N ASP A 101 -6.97 -9.39 3.51
CA ASP A 101 -8.42 -9.29 3.64
C ASP A 101 -9.02 -10.60 4.20
N THR A 102 -10.18 -10.46 4.83
CA THR A 102 -10.93 -11.58 5.38
C THR A 102 -12.37 -11.52 4.86
N ASN A 103 -12.82 -12.63 4.30
CA ASN A 103 -14.13 -12.82 3.71
C ASN A 103 -14.82 -14.02 4.36
N ASP A 104 -16.11 -14.20 4.13
CA ASP A 104 -16.86 -15.40 4.51
C ASP A 104 -16.90 -16.47 3.41
N PHE A 105 -16.08 -16.27 2.36
CA PHE A 105 -15.94 -17.16 1.21
C PHE A 105 -14.49 -17.22 0.73
N CYS A 106 -14.18 -18.22 -0.10
CA CYS A 106 -12.93 -18.33 -0.84
C CYS A 106 -13.17 -18.00 -2.31
N TYR A 107 -12.22 -17.32 -2.95
CA TYR A 107 -12.21 -17.14 -4.40
C TYR A 107 -11.98 -18.48 -5.11
N GLU A 108 -12.32 -18.52 -6.41
CA GLU A 108 -12.00 -19.67 -7.26
C GLU A 108 -10.47 -19.83 -7.41
N PRO A 109 -9.96 -21.06 -7.62
CA PRO A 109 -8.55 -21.28 -7.89
C PRO A 109 -8.06 -20.48 -9.09
N CYS A 110 -6.78 -20.13 -9.08
CA CYS A 110 -6.17 -19.44 -10.21
C CYS A 110 -5.95 -20.42 -11.36
N GLU A 111 -6.24 -19.97 -12.59
CA GLU A 111 -5.92 -20.74 -13.78
C GLU A 111 -4.38 -20.76 -13.94
N SER A 112 -3.78 -21.92 -13.70
CA SER A 112 -2.41 -22.17 -14.16
C SER A 112 -2.46 -22.18 -15.69
N GLY A 113 -1.71 -21.30 -16.35
CA GLY A 113 -1.68 -21.15 -17.82
C GLY A 113 -1.11 -22.35 -18.60
N HIS A 114 -1.56 -23.56 -18.27
CA HIS A 114 -1.51 -24.74 -19.10
C HIS A 114 -2.96 -25.05 -19.45
N ASP A 115 -3.46 -24.29 -20.42
CA ASP A 115 -4.45 -24.82 -21.34
C ASP A 115 -3.78 -26.03 -21.99
N ASP A 116 -3.95 -27.20 -21.37
CA ASP A 116 -3.65 -28.45 -22.02
C ASP A 116 -4.45 -28.45 -23.33
N ASP A 117 -3.73 -28.46 -24.44
CA ASP A 117 -4.24 -28.77 -25.77
C ASP A 117 -5.11 -30.04 -25.69
N SER A 118 -6.40 -29.87 -25.49
CA SER A 118 -7.39 -30.94 -25.50
C SER A 118 -8.74 -30.34 -25.85
N ASP A 119 -9.01 -30.27 -27.15
CA ASP A 119 -10.05 -31.13 -27.72
C ASP A 119 -10.10 -31.00 -29.25
N ASN A 120 -9.56 -32.05 -29.90
CA ASN A 120 -9.92 -32.67 -31.19
C ASN A 120 -10.25 -31.81 -32.42
#